data_AF-A0A2T1DSK5-F1
#
_entry.id   AF-A0A2T1DSK5-F1
#
_cell.length_a   1.000
_cell.length_b   1.000
_cell.length_c   1.000
_cell.angle_alpha   90.00
_cell.angle_beta   90.00
_cell.angle_gamma   90.00
#
_symmetry.space_group_name_H-M   'P 1'
#
loop_
_entity.id
_entity.type
_entity.pdbx_description
1 polymer ?
#
loop_
_entity_poly.entity_id
_entity_poly.type
_entity_poly.pdbx_seq_one_letter_code
_entity_poly.pdbx_strand_id
1 'polypeptide(L)'
;MPRKKCGFGFSCAAMMLQPGLEAKDCPNYETCGSASELTPEEEVELIRVREVQRQEAQQQWERIQERIRVSRHWAAVTMLTERGCSQSLEDFGVIDSMESIAVRLQELRSRAEQFTQGCYIAPDSCEAHRYNVKRPSGTYWYNKLTSREAIFEPEEKEEKVKVIHLSHDDDPRNTEGRLGIERRNRLHQLQTQLQIAEGALEQAIALL
;
A
#
# COMPACT_ATOMS: atom_id res chain seq x y z
N MET A 1 69.31 -16.12 20.57
CA MET A 1 69.07 -16.77 21.88
C MET A 1 68.39 -15.76 22.78
N PRO A 2 67.26 -16.12 23.44
CA PRO A 2 66.52 -15.21 24.29
C PRO A 2 67.37 -14.74 25.47
N ARG A 3 67.38 -13.42 25.72
CA ARG A 3 68.11 -12.84 26.85
C ARG A 3 67.26 -12.94 28.11
N LYS A 4 67.80 -13.55 29.16
CA LYS A 4 67.14 -13.62 30.46
C LYS A 4 67.14 -12.24 31.11
N LYS A 5 65.99 -11.79 31.60
CA LYS A 5 65.82 -10.48 32.25
C LYS A 5 65.36 -10.68 33.69
N CYS A 6 65.73 -9.72 34.55
CA CYS A 6 65.14 -9.63 35.89
C CYS A 6 63.69 -9.17 35.77
N GLY A 7 62.77 -9.87 36.46
CA GLY A 7 61.33 -9.54 36.43
C GLY A 7 61.00 -8.14 36.96
N PHE A 8 61.87 -7.55 37.79
CA PHE A 8 61.72 -6.19 38.31
C PHE A 8 62.43 -5.11 37.48
N GLY A 9 63.11 -5.47 36.38
CA GLY A 9 63.76 -4.49 35.49
C GLY A 9 65.01 -3.81 36.05
N PHE A 10 65.53 -4.23 37.22
CA PHE A 10 66.77 -3.70 37.81
C PHE A 10 68.03 -4.43 37.31
N SER A 11 69.15 -3.71 37.28
CA SER A 11 70.47 -4.29 37.03
C SER A 11 71.02 -4.92 38.31
N CYS A 12 71.23 -6.24 38.31
CA CYS A 12 71.80 -6.97 39.46
C CYS A 12 73.16 -6.41 39.90
N ALA A 13 73.91 -5.79 38.97
CA ALA A 13 75.18 -5.14 39.27
C ALA A 13 75.03 -3.96 40.23
N ALA A 14 73.91 -3.25 40.22
CA ALA A 14 73.67 -2.13 41.13
C ALA A 14 73.39 -2.59 42.57
N MET A 15 72.72 -3.72 42.74
CA MET A 15 72.42 -4.31 44.06
C MET A 15 73.69 -4.85 44.74
N MET A 16 74.57 -5.51 43.99
CA MET A 16 75.83 -6.08 44.50
C MET A 16 76.88 -5.02 44.88
N LEU A 17 76.65 -3.75 44.57
CA LEU A 17 77.51 -2.63 44.97
C LEU A 17 77.17 -2.06 46.35
N GLN A 18 76.05 -2.47 46.96
CA GLN A 18 75.70 -2.07 48.32
C GLN A 18 76.34 -3.01 49.36
N PRO A 19 77.17 -2.51 50.29
CA PRO A 19 77.80 -3.33 51.31
C PRO A 19 76.75 -4.02 52.20
N GLY A 20 76.82 -5.36 52.30
CA GLY A 20 75.94 -6.16 53.16
C GLY A 20 74.73 -6.80 52.47
N LEU A 21 74.51 -6.56 51.18
CA LEU A 21 73.49 -7.25 50.38
C LEU A 21 74.10 -8.40 49.57
N GLU A 22 73.55 -9.59 49.71
CA GLU A 22 73.90 -10.78 48.93
C GLU A 22 72.81 -11.12 47.89
N ALA A 23 73.15 -11.94 46.89
CA ALA A 23 72.20 -12.34 45.84
C ALA A 23 70.94 -13.02 46.39
N LYS A 24 71.05 -13.72 47.53
CA LYS A 24 69.93 -14.36 48.25
C LYS A 24 68.94 -13.37 48.86
N ASP A 25 69.38 -12.13 49.08
CA ASP A 25 68.55 -11.06 49.65
C ASP A 25 67.71 -10.37 48.56
N CYS A 26 67.88 -10.76 47.29
CA CYS A 26 67.04 -10.31 46.19
C CYS A 26 65.62 -10.87 46.36
N PRO A 27 64.57 -10.02 46.39
CA PRO A 27 63.18 -10.48 46.46
C PRO A 27 62.76 -11.37 45.28
N ASN A 28 63.53 -11.32 44.18
CA ASN A 28 63.28 -12.10 42.96
C ASN A 28 64.22 -13.29 42.81
N TYR A 29 64.96 -13.68 43.85
CA TYR A 29 65.98 -14.72 43.75
C TYR A 29 65.43 -16.04 43.18
N GLU A 30 64.26 -16.47 43.66
CA GLU A 30 63.61 -17.73 43.25
C GLU A 30 63.15 -17.74 41.78
N THR A 31 62.84 -16.58 41.21
CA THR A 31 62.31 -16.44 39.85
C THR A 31 63.28 -15.69 38.93
N CYS A 32 64.51 -15.47 39.36
CA CYS A 32 65.51 -14.69 38.64
C CYS A 32 65.87 -15.36 37.31
N GLY A 33 65.71 -14.63 36.20
CA GLY A 33 65.99 -15.14 34.85
C GLY A 33 64.94 -16.11 34.31
N SER A 34 63.78 -16.23 34.96
CA SER A 34 62.60 -16.94 34.43
C SER A 34 61.90 -16.15 33.31
N ALA A 35 61.99 -14.82 33.33
CA ALA A 35 61.52 -13.96 32.25
C ALA A 35 62.55 -13.91 31.12
N SER A 36 62.15 -14.38 29.94
CA SER A 36 62.90 -14.20 28.69
C SER A 36 62.39 -12.96 27.97
N GLU A 37 63.33 -12.13 27.50
CA GLU A 37 63.05 -11.11 26.50
C GLU A 37 62.64 -11.81 25.19
N LEU A 38 61.51 -11.38 24.62
CA LEU A 38 61.04 -11.85 23.33
C LEU A 38 62.07 -11.52 22.26
N THR A 39 62.25 -12.38 21.27
CA THR A 39 63.05 -12.01 20.09
C THR A 39 62.33 -10.92 19.30
N PRO A 40 63.05 -10.13 18.47
CA PRO A 40 62.40 -9.11 17.63
C PRO A 40 61.27 -9.68 16.75
N GLU A 41 61.41 -10.93 16.29
CA GLU A 41 60.38 -11.62 15.52
C GLU A 41 59.15 -11.95 16.39
N GLU A 42 59.35 -12.43 17.61
CA GLU A 42 58.28 -12.72 18.58
C GLU A 42 57.56 -11.45 19.06
N GLU A 43 58.28 -10.33 19.20
CA GLU A 43 57.67 -9.03 19.51
C GLU A 43 56.77 -8.53 18.37
N VAL A 44 57.21 -8.66 17.12
CA VAL A 44 56.41 -8.30 15.95
C VAL A 44 55.17 -9.20 15.83
N GLU A 45 55.32 -10.50 16.10
CA GLU A 45 54.20 -11.44 16.10
C GLU A 45 53.19 -11.12 17.22
N LEU A 46 53.66 -10.80 18.42
CA LEU A 46 52.82 -10.36 19.53
C LEU A 46 52.04 -9.08 19.19
N ILE A 47 52.67 -8.12 18.51
CA ILE A 47 52.02 -6.89 18.05
C ILE A 47 50.91 -7.24 17.04
N ARG A 48 51.19 -8.09 16.05
CA ARG A 48 50.19 -8.52 15.07
C ARG A 48 49.01 -9.25 15.71
N VAL A 49 49.27 -10.18 16.62
CA VAL A 49 48.20 -10.91 17.35
C VAL A 49 47.34 -9.92 18.13
N ARG A 50 47.94 -8.93 18.80
CA ARG A 50 47.19 -7.89 19.52
C ARG A 50 46.41 -6.97 18.59
N GLU A 51 46.91 -6.68 17.40
CA GLU A 51 46.19 -5.89 16.39
C GLU A 51 44.99 -6.66 15.85
N VAL A 52 45.15 -7.94 15.51
CA VAL A 52 44.06 -8.82 15.06
C VAL A 52 43.00 -8.97 16.15
N GLN A 53 43.39 -9.27 17.39
CA GLN A 53 42.45 -9.35 18.51
C GLN A 53 41.70 -8.04 18.75
N ARG A 54 42.37 -6.89 18.57
CA ARG A 54 41.74 -5.57 18.71
C ARG A 54 40.77 -5.29 17.56
N GLN A 55 41.12 -5.67 16.33
CA GLN A 55 40.24 -5.57 15.17
C GLN A 55 39.03 -6.48 15.30
N GLU A 56 39.21 -7.73 15.75
CA GLU A 56 38.12 -8.68 16.00
C GLU A 56 37.18 -8.19 17.10
N ALA A 57 37.73 -7.68 18.21
CA ALA A 57 36.94 -7.10 19.29
C ALA A 57 36.17 -5.86 18.82
N GLN A 58 36.79 -5.01 17.99
CA GLN A 58 36.16 -3.83 17.41
C GLN A 58 35.03 -4.20 16.45
N GLN A 59 35.23 -5.16 15.55
CA GLN A 59 34.19 -5.67 14.65
C GLN A 59 33.04 -6.33 15.41
N GLN A 60 33.32 -7.08 16.48
CA GLN A 60 32.27 -7.62 17.35
C GLN A 60 31.49 -6.51 18.04
N TRP A 61 32.16 -5.48 18.53
CA TRP A 61 31.53 -4.33 19.17
C TRP A 61 30.66 -3.54 18.19
N GLU A 62 31.11 -3.34 16.95
CA GLU A 62 30.35 -2.73 15.85
C GLU A 62 29.10 -3.56 15.49
N ARG A 63 29.21 -4.89 15.38
CA ARG A 63 28.05 -5.77 15.14
C ARG A 63 27.05 -5.75 16.30
N ILE A 64 27.54 -5.68 17.54
CA ILE A 64 26.70 -5.57 18.73
C ILE A 64 25.99 -4.20 18.75
N GLN A 65 26.69 -3.12 18.41
CA GLN A 65 26.12 -1.79 18.24
C GLN A 65 25.06 -1.76 17.12
N GLU A 66 25.29 -2.39 15.98
CA GLU A 66 24.31 -2.51 14.89
C GLU A 66 23.06 -3.29 15.31
N ARG A 67 23.20 -4.37 16.09
CA ARG A 67 22.05 -5.10 16.67
C ARG A 67 21.28 -4.28 17.70
N ILE A 68 21.98 -3.51 18.53
CA ILE A 68 21.38 -2.64 19.56
C ILE A 68 20.73 -1.40 18.94
N ARG A 69 21.11 -1.02 17.72
CA ARG A 69 20.37 -0.09 16.86
C ARG A 69 19.10 -0.74 16.29
N VAL A 70 18.31 -1.35 17.15
CA VAL A 70 16.87 -1.25 17.02
C VAL A 70 16.58 0.24 16.85
N SER A 71 16.11 0.66 15.67
CA SER A 71 15.83 2.07 15.46
C SER A 71 14.86 2.52 16.55
N ARG A 72 15.03 3.74 17.10
CA ARG A 72 14.12 4.26 18.13
C ARG A 72 12.64 4.15 17.68
N HIS A 73 12.42 4.21 16.37
CA HIS A 73 11.15 3.92 15.72
C HIS A 73 10.66 2.48 15.93
N TRP A 74 11.46 1.45 15.62
CA TRP A 74 11.07 0.05 15.84
C TRP A 74 10.79 -0.24 17.32
N ALA A 75 11.64 0.26 18.23
CA ALA A 75 11.42 0.09 19.67
C ALA A 75 10.10 0.75 20.13
N ALA A 76 9.77 1.92 19.58
CA ALA A 76 8.50 2.60 19.84
C ALA A 76 7.31 1.81 19.26
N VAL A 77 7.39 1.33 18.02
CA VAL A 77 6.33 0.53 17.39
C VAL A 77 6.08 -0.75 18.20
N THR A 78 7.11 -1.52 18.52
CA THR A 78 6.98 -2.74 19.33
C THR A 78 6.36 -2.46 20.70
N MET A 79 6.83 -1.42 21.40
CA MET A 79 6.28 -1.06 22.71
C MET A 79 4.80 -0.64 22.63
N LEU A 80 4.42 0.14 21.60
CA LEU A 80 3.04 0.58 21.39
C LEU A 80 2.13 -0.56 20.95
N THR A 81 2.60 -1.50 20.12
CA THR A 81 1.85 -2.71 19.77
C THR A 81 1.64 -3.60 20.99
N GLU A 82 2.66 -3.82 21.82
CA GLU A 82 2.58 -4.71 22.98
C GLU A 82 1.80 -4.12 24.16
N ARG A 83 1.86 -2.81 24.38
CA ARG A 83 1.30 -2.15 25.59
C ARG A 83 0.26 -1.08 25.31
N GLY A 84 0.24 -0.53 24.10
CA GLY A 84 -0.58 0.63 23.74
C GLY A 84 -1.98 0.30 23.24
N CYS A 85 -2.39 -0.98 23.26
CA CYS A 85 -3.67 -1.43 22.71
C CYS A 85 -3.81 -1.03 21.23
N SER A 86 -2.91 -1.55 20.38
CA SER A 86 -2.95 -1.28 18.94
C SER A 86 -4.27 -1.75 18.34
N GLN A 87 -4.87 -0.87 17.53
CA GLN A 87 -6.06 -1.20 16.76
C GLN A 87 -5.67 -1.68 15.36
N SER A 88 -6.47 -2.57 14.80
CA SER A 88 -6.37 -3.05 13.43
C SER A 88 -7.53 -2.53 12.57
N LEU A 89 -7.54 -2.83 11.27
CA LEU A 89 -8.60 -2.39 10.35
C LEU A 89 -9.98 -2.95 10.75
N GLU A 90 -9.99 -4.11 11.39
CA GLU A 90 -11.18 -4.77 11.93
C GLU A 90 -11.83 -3.94 13.04
N ASP A 91 -11.03 -3.30 13.91
CA ASP A 91 -11.55 -2.45 14.99
C ASP A 91 -12.28 -1.19 14.47
N PHE A 92 -11.92 -0.75 13.26
CA PHE A 92 -12.58 0.37 12.59
C PHE A 92 -13.74 -0.06 11.68
N GLY A 93 -14.01 -1.37 11.53
CA GLY A 93 -15.06 -1.89 10.66
C GLY A 93 -14.83 -1.60 9.17
N VAL A 94 -13.59 -1.35 8.76
CA VAL A 94 -13.25 -0.98 7.37
C VAL A 94 -13.50 -2.16 6.43
N ILE A 95 -13.07 -3.36 6.83
CA ILE A 95 -13.24 -4.60 6.04
C ILE A 95 -14.72 -4.90 5.81
N ASP A 96 -15.54 -4.88 6.87
CA ASP A 96 -17.00 -5.10 6.79
C ASP A 96 -17.68 -4.10 5.85
N SER A 97 -17.24 -2.84 5.89
CA SER A 97 -17.77 -1.78 5.02
C SER A 97 -17.42 -2.04 3.55
N MET A 98 -16.18 -2.47 3.27
CA MET A 98 -15.75 -2.84 1.92
C MET A 98 -16.52 -4.04 1.37
N GLU A 99 -16.72 -5.08 2.19
CA GLU A 99 -17.51 -6.25 1.81
C GLU A 99 -18.97 -5.89 1.54
N SER A 100 -19.58 -5.04 2.37
CA SER A 100 -20.94 -4.56 2.19
C SER A 100 -21.10 -3.79 0.87
N ILE A 101 -20.15 -2.91 0.54
CA ILE A 101 -20.13 -2.20 -0.75
C ILE A 101 -20.04 -3.20 -1.91
N ALA A 102 -19.16 -4.20 -1.84
CA ALA A 102 -19.01 -5.21 -2.89
C ALA A 102 -20.32 -6.00 -3.12
N VAL A 103 -21.01 -6.39 -2.05
CA VAL A 103 -22.31 -7.08 -2.14
C VAL A 103 -23.36 -6.18 -2.82
N ARG A 104 -23.43 -4.90 -2.45
CA ARG A 104 -24.38 -3.95 -3.05
C ARG A 104 -24.09 -3.68 -4.54
N LEU A 105 -22.83 -3.64 -4.93
CA LEU A 105 -22.45 -3.51 -6.35
C LEU A 105 -22.87 -4.74 -7.15
N GLN A 106 -22.72 -5.94 -6.58
CA GLN A 106 -23.16 -7.17 -7.23
C GLN A 106 -24.69 -7.24 -7.38
N GLU A 107 -25.44 -6.82 -6.34
CA GLU A 107 -26.90 -6.69 -6.38
C GLU A 107 -27.33 -5.68 -7.45
N LEU A 108 -26.67 -4.53 -7.51
CA LEU A 108 -26.95 -3.49 -8.51
C LEU A 108 -26.75 -4.00 -9.93
N ARG A 109 -25.63 -4.68 -10.21
CA ARG A 109 -25.35 -5.27 -11.53
C ARG A 109 -26.47 -6.22 -11.95
N SER A 110 -26.85 -7.12 -11.05
CA SER A 110 -27.89 -8.13 -11.31
C SER A 110 -29.24 -7.48 -11.62
N ARG A 111 -29.61 -6.42 -10.87
CA ARG A 111 -30.84 -5.66 -11.10
C ARG A 111 -30.80 -4.84 -12.39
N ALA A 112 -29.66 -4.28 -12.75
CA ALA A 112 -29.50 -3.51 -13.98
C ALA A 112 -29.65 -4.40 -15.23
N GLU A 113 -29.09 -5.61 -15.20
CA GLU A 113 -29.25 -6.60 -16.28
C GLU A 113 -30.73 -7.00 -16.42
N GLN A 114 -31.41 -7.32 -15.31
CA GLN A 114 -32.84 -7.64 -15.33
C GLN A 114 -33.72 -6.46 -15.78
N PHE A 115 -33.39 -5.24 -15.37
CA PHE A 115 -34.14 -4.03 -15.72
C PHE A 115 -34.14 -3.73 -17.23
N THR A 116 -33.06 -4.11 -17.92
CA THR A 116 -32.87 -3.85 -19.34
C THR A 116 -33.30 -5.03 -20.23
N GLN A 117 -33.52 -6.20 -19.65
CA GLN A 117 -33.85 -7.40 -20.39
C GLN A 117 -35.22 -7.31 -21.08
N GLY A 118 -35.24 -7.49 -22.40
CA GLY A 118 -36.47 -7.56 -23.21
C GLY A 118 -37.26 -6.26 -23.30
N CYS A 119 -36.70 -5.14 -22.83
CA CYS A 119 -37.36 -3.83 -22.82
C CYS A 119 -36.75 -2.90 -23.87
N TYR A 120 -37.56 -1.97 -24.39
CA TYR A 120 -37.03 -0.87 -25.19
C TYR A 120 -36.45 0.22 -24.27
N ILE A 121 -35.28 0.74 -24.66
CA ILE A 121 -34.64 1.90 -24.03
C ILE A 121 -34.50 2.94 -25.13
N ALA A 122 -35.09 4.11 -24.91
CA ALA A 122 -35.02 5.17 -25.91
C ALA A 122 -33.57 5.68 -26.03
N PRO A 123 -33.09 5.99 -27.25
CA PRO A 123 -31.81 6.66 -27.43
C PRO A 123 -31.78 8.04 -26.77
N ASP A 124 -30.57 8.59 -26.65
CA ASP A 124 -30.40 9.96 -26.18
C ASP A 124 -31.10 10.97 -27.09
N SER A 125 -31.48 12.10 -26.49
CA SER A 125 -32.18 13.19 -27.19
C SER A 125 -33.49 12.80 -27.88
N CYS A 126 -34.09 11.66 -27.49
CA CYS A 126 -35.44 11.27 -27.91
C CYS A 126 -36.50 11.86 -26.98
N GLU A 127 -37.57 12.38 -27.57
CA GLU A 127 -38.74 12.97 -26.90
C GLU A 127 -40.04 12.43 -27.51
N ALA A 128 -41.05 12.24 -26.67
CA ALA A 128 -42.39 11.85 -27.10
C ALA A 128 -43.28 13.08 -27.20
N HIS A 129 -43.86 13.32 -28.38
CA HIS A 129 -44.76 14.45 -28.61
C HIS A 129 -46.15 13.98 -29.02
N ARG A 130 -47.15 14.68 -28.50
CA ARG A 130 -48.54 14.57 -28.95
C ARG A 130 -48.83 15.64 -30.00
N TYR A 131 -49.50 15.26 -31.07
CA TYR A 131 -49.94 16.17 -32.13
C TYR A 131 -51.36 15.82 -32.55
N ASN A 132 -52.04 16.77 -33.19
CA ASN A 132 -53.37 16.54 -33.72
C ASN A 132 -53.44 16.76 -35.22
N VAL A 133 -54.41 16.09 -35.83
CA VAL A 133 -54.70 16.20 -37.25
C VAL A 133 -56.17 16.60 -37.38
N LYS A 134 -56.40 17.74 -38.02
CA LYS A 134 -57.74 18.21 -38.33
C LYS A 134 -58.22 17.58 -39.64
N ARG A 135 -59.43 17.04 -39.63
CA ARG A 135 -60.15 16.49 -40.78
C ARG A 135 -61.56 17.08 -40.80
N PRO A 136 -62.28 17.04 -41.93
CA PRO A 136 -63.68 17.50 -41.99
C PRO A 136 -64.60 16.84 -40.94
N SER A 137 -64.30 15.60 -40.56
CA SER A 137 -65.04 14.81 -39.57
C SER A 137 -64.65 15.09 -38.10
N GLY A 138 -63.58 15.85 -37.83
CA GLY A 138 -63.13 16.13 -36.46
C GLY A 138 -61.62 16.33 -36.30
N THR A 139 -61.18 16.41 -35.04
CA THR A 139 -59.75 16.50 -34.66
C THR A 139 -59.30 15.20 -34.02
N TYR A 140 -58.24 14.60 -34.55
CA TYR A 140 -57.70 13.32 -34.11
C TYR A 140 -56.32 13.51 -33.48
N TRP A 141 -56.09 12.92 -32.32
CA TRP A 141 -54.82 13.03 -31.59
C TRP A 141 -53.95 11.79 -31.81
N TYR A 142 -52.65 12.03 -31.98
CA TYR A 142 -51.64 11.00 -32.21
C TYR A 142 -50.35 11.35 -31.47
N ASN A 143 -49.47 10.38 -31.35
CA ASN A 143 -48.17 10.47 -30.72
C ASN A 143 -47.06 10.16 -31.73
N LYS A 144 -45.90 10.74 -31.50
CA LYS A 144 -44.68 10.47 -32.25
C LYS A 144 -43.48 10.49 -31.31
N LEU A 145 -42.50 9.65 -31.60
CA LEU A 145 -41.17 9.74 -31.02
C LEU A 145 -40.32 10.59 -31.95
N THR A 146 -39.63 11.58 -31.43
CA THR A 146 -38.74 12.43 -32.22
C THR A 146 -37.36 12.50 -31.61
N SER A 147 -36.34 12.57 -32.46
CA SER A 147 -34.95 12.77 -32.07
C SER A 147 -34.39 14.01 -32.75
N ARG A 148 -33.34 14.60 -32.14
CA ARG A 148 -32.61 15.74 -32.73
C ARG A 148 -31.94 15.37 -34.06
N GLU A 149 -31.41 14.15 -34.12
CA GLU A 149 -30.65 13.59 -35.25
C GLU A 149 -31.41 12.44 -35.91
N ALA A 150 -31.10 12.15 -37.17
CA ALA A 150 -31.75 11.08 -37.93
C ALA A 150 -31.18 9.71 -37.50
N ILE A 151 -31.78 9.12 -36.47
CA ILE A 151 -31.28 7.90 -35.83
C ILE A 151 -32.23 6.70 -36.00
N PHE A 152 -33.49 6.94 -36.31
CA PHE A 152 -34.47 5.85 -36.45
C PHE A 152 -34.39 5.25 -37.84
N GLU A 153 -34.47 3.92 -37.91
CA GLU A 153 -34.56 3.22 -39.18
C GLU A 153 -35.91 3.53 -39.87
N PRO A 154 -35.91 3.84 -41.16
CA PRO A 154 -37.12 4.10 -41.93
C PRO A 154 -37.91 2.82 -42.20
N GLU A 155 -39.24 2.93 -42.39
CA GLU A 155 -40.06 1.79 -42.82
C GLU A 155 -39.93 1.48 -44.32
N GLU A 156 -39.84 2.51 -45.16
CA GLU A 156 -39.89 2.36 -46.63
C GLU A 156 -38.70 2.97 -47.39
N LYS A 157 -37.92 3.85 -46.74
CA LYS A 157 -36.81 4.60 -47.39
C LYS A 157 -35.46 3.95 -47.06
N GLU A 158 -34.39 4.38 -47.73
CA GLU A 158 -33.03 3.96 -47.37
C GLU A 158 -32.40 4.85 -46.29
N GLU A 159 -32.90 6.07 -46.12
CA GLU A 159 -32.33 7.05 -45.19
C GLU A 159 -33.00 7.05 -43.82
N LYS A 160 -32.18 7.17 -42.76
CA LYS A 160 -32.65 7.32 -41.38
C LYS A 160 -33.56 8.53 -41.21
N VAL A 161 -34.52 8.40 -40.30
CA VAL A 161 -35.51 9.43 -40.01
C VAL A 161 -35.37 9.95 -38.58
N LYS A 162 -35.84 11.19 -38.38
CA LYS A 162 -35.88 11.86 -37.07
C LYS A 162 -37.15 11.57 -36.28
N VAL A 163 -38.15 10.96 -36.91
CA VAL A 163 -39.50 10.83 -36.36
C VAL A 163 -40.06 9.46 -36.71
N ILE A 164 -40.63 8.78 -35.71
CA ILE A 164 -41.47 7.60 -35.89
C ILE A 164 -42.84 7.84 -35.25
N HIS A 165 -43.90 7.33 -35.89
CA HIS A 165 -45.27 7.51 -35.41
C HIS A 165 -45.63 6.43 -34.39
N LEU A 166 -46.15 6.85 -33.23
CA LEU A 166 -46.53 5.97 -32.13
C LEU A 166 -48.05 5.79 -31.99
N SER A 167 -48.84 6.26 -32.97
CA SER A 167 -50.30 6.12 -33.00
C SER A 167 -51.01 6.82 -31.84
N HIS A 168 -52.13 6.31 -31.35
CA HIS A 168 -52.95 6.90 -30.28
C HIS A 168 -52.41 6.58 -28.87
N ASP A 169 -53.06 7.14 -27.85
CA ASP A 169 -52.55 7.07 -26.47
C ASP A 169 -52.46 5.63 -25.93
N ASP A 170 -53.47 4.80 -26.24
CA ASP A 170 -53.53 3.39 -25.79
C ASP A 170 -52.76 2.39 -26.68
N ASP A 171 -52.04 2.85 -27.71
CA ASP A 171 -51.28 1.97 -28.60
C ASP A 171 -50.01 1.46 -27.88
N PRO A 172 -49.69 0.16 -27.91
CA PRO A 172 -48.48 -0.39 -27.27
C PRO A 172 -47.20 0.33 -27.67
N ARG A 173 -47.11 0.85 -28.91
CA ARG A 173 -45.94 1.61 -29.38
C ARG A 173 -45.74 2.90 -28.59
N ASN A 174 -46.83 3.63 -28.30
CA ASN A 174 -46.77 4.85 -27.50
C ASN A 174 -46.40 4.55 -26.05
N THR A 175 -47.03 3.54 -25.46
CA THR A 175 -46.75 3.14 -24.08
C THR A 175 -45.29 2.74 -23.91
N GLU A 176 -44.79 1.84 -24.75
CA GLU A 176 -43.41 1.34 -24.64
C GLU A 176 -42.38 2.41 -25.03
N GLY A 177 -42.69 3.28 -26.01
CA GLY A 177 -41.82 4.40 -26.35
C GLY A 177 -41.62 5.39 -25.19
N ARG A 178 -42.70 5.71 -24.47
CA ARG A 178 -42.65 6.58 -23.27
C ARG A 178 -41.93 5.90 -22.11
N LEU A 179 -42.21 4.63 -21.84
CA LEU A 179 -41.50 3.85 -20.83
C LEU A 179 -40.00 3.77 -21.17
N GLY A 180 -39.64 3.59 -22.44
CA GLY A 180 -38.25 3.58 -22.88
C GLY A 180 -37.50 4.88 -22.59
N ILE A 181 -38.15 6.04 -22.72
CA ILE A 181 -37.59 7.35 -22.31
C ILE A 181 -37.39 7.39 -20.80
N GLU A 182 -38.36 6.93 -20.02
CA GLU A 182 -38.26 6.91 -18.56
C GLU A 182 -37.12 5.98 -18.10
N ARG A 183 -37.01 4.78 -18.69
CA ARG A 183 -35.91 3.84 -18.42
C ARG A 183 -34.56 4.47 -18.71
N ARG A 184 -34.40 5.11 -19.89
CA ARG A 184 -33.18 5.85 -20.25
C ARG A 184 -32.83 6.90 -19.18
N ASN A 185 -33.80 7.71 -18.77
CA ASN A 185 -33.56 8.76 -17.76
C ASN A 185 -33.14 8.17 -16.41
N ARG A 186 -33.74 7.06 -15.98
CA ARG A 186 -33.32 6.34 -14.77
C ARG A 186 -31.91 5.78 -14.87
N LEU A 187 -31.50 5.29 -16.05
CA LEU A 187 -30.14 4.81 -16.29
C LEU A 187 -29.11 5.95 -16.24
N HIS A 188 -29.44 7.13 -16.78
CA HIS A 188 -28.61 8.33 -16.63
C HIS A 188 -28.46 8.77 -15.16
N GLN A 189 -29.55 8.73 -14.40
CA GLN A 189 -29.49 8.99 -12.96
C GLN A 189 -28.63 7.97 -12.23
N LEU A 190 -28.77 6.68 -12.57
CA LEU A 190 -27.94 5.61 -12.02
C LEU A 190 -26.45 5.83 -12.32
N GLN A 191 -26.11 6.18 -13.57
CA GLN A 191 -24.74 6.50 -13.97
C GLN A 191 -24.16 7.65 -13.13
N THR A 192 -24.96 8.70 -12.91
CA THR A 192 -24.54 9.84 -12.07
C THR A 192 -24.25 9.40 -10.64
N GLN A 193 -25.09 8.54 -10.05
CA GLN A 193 -24.85 8.04 -8.69
C GLN A 193 -23.60 7.14 -8.62
N LEU A 194 -23.33 6.35 -9.65
CA LEU A 194 -22.11 5.55 -9.73
C LEU A 194 -20.85 6.41 -9.81
N GLN A 195 -20.87 7.52 -10.56
CA GLN A 195 -19.76 8.47 -10.60
C GLN A 195 -19.51 9.14 -9.24
N ILE A 196 -20.57 9.45 -8.48
CA ILE A 196 -20.44 9.97 -7.12
C ILE A 196 -19.79 8.93 -6.20
N ALA A 197 -20.22 7.67 -6.30
CA ALA A 197 -19.66 6.57 -5.51
C ALA A 197 -18.17 6.33 -5.85
N GLU A 198 -17.81 6.38 -7.13
CA GLU A 198 -16.42 6.29 -7.60
C GLU A 198 -15.55 7.40 -6.98
N GLY A 199 -16.01 8.66 -7.03
CA GLY A 199 -15.29 9.77 -6.41
C GLY A 199 -15.16 9.64 -4.87
N ALA A 200 -16.15 9.05 -4.19
CA ALA A 200 -16.05 8.78 -2.76
C ALA A 200 -15.01 7.70 -2.45
N LEU A 201 -14.89 6.67 -3.31
CA LEU A 201 -13.87 5.63 -3.19
C LEU A 201 -12.46 6.19 -3.45
N GLU A 202 -12.30 7.06 -4.45
CA GLU A 202 -11.02 7.75 -4.70
C GLU A 202 -10.57 8.58 -3.51
N GLN A 203 -11.49 9.30 -2.86
CA GLN A 203 -11.19 10.05 -1.63
C GLN A 203 -10.76 9.12 -0.50
N ALA A 204 -11.42 7.97 -0.32
CA ALA A 204 -11.03 6.99 0.69
C ALA A 204 -9.63 6.40 0.41
N ILE A 205 -9.30 6.13 -0.85
CA ILE A 205 -7.97 5.68 -1.28
C ILE A 205 -6.91 6.73 -0.96
N ALA A 206 -7.20 8.02 -1.17
CA ALA A 206 -6.26 9.11 -0.91
C ALA A 206 -5.94 9.34 0.58
N LEU A 207 -6.67 8.72 1.50
CA LEU A 207 -6.39 8.80 2.95
C LEU A 207 -5.33 7.80 3.43
N LEU A 208 -4.96 6.83 2.59
CA LEU A 208 -3.98 5.78 2.88
C LEU A 208 -2.62 6.13 2.25
#